data_AF-A0A8J4U441-F1
#
_entry.id   AF-A0A8J4U441-F1
#
_cell.length_a   1.000
_cell.length_b   1.000
_cell.length_c   1.000
_cell.angle_alpha   90.00
_cell.angle_beta   90.00
_cell.angle_gamma   90.00
#
_symmetry.space_group_name_H-M   'P 1'
#
loop_
_entity.id
_entity.type
_entity.pdbx_description
1 polymer ?
#
loop_
_entity_poly.entity_id
_entity_poly.type
_entity_poly.pdbx_seq_one_letter_code
_entity_poly.pdbx_strand_id
1 'polypeptide(L)'
;MSEPAGKRVKSSVPACREHRALLRSNAKQNFPALVEEALCGVSTSMMGFGYRLEALAKIFEQADLPLSRVTAFFHHESTREQAQAEAMLKYLSERGGRYCSKVIQ
;
A
#
# COMPACT_ATOMS: atom_id res chain seq x y z
N MET A 1 25.20 -26.50 -9.62
CA MET A 1 24.94 -25.28 -10.42
C MET A 1 23.96 -24.43 -9.65
N SER A 2 24.44 -23.44 -8.90
CA SER A 2 23.56 -22.51 -8.16
C SER A 2 22.98 -21.50 -9.14
N GLU A 3 21.66 -21.34 -9.17
CA GLU A 3 21.01 -20.32 -10.01
C GLU A 3 21.61 -18.94 -9.68
N PRO A 4 21.93 -18.12 -10.69
CA PRO A 4 22.51 -16.79 -10.46
C PRO A 4 21.50 -15.95 -9.68
N ALA A 5 21.93 -15.39 -8.55
CA ALA A 5 21.12 -14.44 -7.78
C ALA A 5 20.74 -13.27 -8.70
N GLY A 6 19.47 -13.23 -9.12
CA GLY A 6 18.95 -12.18 -9.99
C GLY A 6 19.21 -10.81 -9.37
N LYS A 7 19.84 -9.91 -10.13
CA LYS A 7 20.10 -8.54 -9.68
C LYS A 7 18.76 -7.86 -9.41
N ARG A 8 18.54 -7.35 -8.20
CA ARG A 8 17.35 -6.55 -7.89
C ARG A 8 17.35 -5.30 -8.76
N VAL A 9 16.23 -5.05 -9.44
CA VAL A 9 15.99 -3.80 -10.14
C VAL A 9 15.97 -2.68 -9.10
N LYS A 10 16.74 -1.62 -9.34
CA LYS A 10 16.68 -0.41 -8.51
C LYS A 10 15.37 0.32 -8.84
N SER A 11 14.40 0.27 -7.94
CA SER A 11 13.15 1.04 -8.03
C SER A 11 13.05 2.04 -6.89
N SER A 12 12.44 3.20 -7.15
CA SER A 12 12.03 4.16 -6.11
C SER A 12 10.72 3.77 -5.42
N VAL A 13 10.10 2.69 -5.87
CA VAL A 13 8.81 2.21 -5.37
C VAL A 13 9.03 1.47 -4.04
N PRO A 14 8.22 1.76 -3.00
CA PRO A 14 8.24 1.01 -1.75
C PRO A 14 8.02 -0.48 -2.05
N ALA A 15 8.82 -1.36 -1.44
CA ALA A 15 8.73 -2.79 -1.67
C ALA A 15 8.85 -3.56 -0.36
N CYS A 16 7.88 -4.44 -0.11
CA CYS A 16 7.89 -5.31 1.06
C CYS A 16 8.90 -6.44 0.86
N ARG A 17 9.89 -6.59 1.74
CA ARG A 17 10.90 -7.68 1.63
C ARG A 17 10.46 -9.01 2.24
N GLU A 18 9.26 -9.07 2.80
CA GLU A 18 8.75 -10.25 3.52
C GLU A 18 8.10 -11.30 2.61
N HIS A 19 7.86 -11.02 1.32
CA HIS A 19 7.26 -11.98 0.37
C HIS A 19 8.22 -13.11 -0.05
N ARG A 20 9.21 -13.45 0.77
CA ARG A 20 10.19 -14.49 0.45
C ARG A 20 9.53 -15.86 0.48
N ALA A 21 9.21 -16.37 -0.71
CA ALA A 21 9.05 -17.78 -1.13
C ALA A 21 8.18 -18.75 -0.29
N LEU A 22 7.51 -18.31 0.78
CA LEU A 22 7.05 -19.27 1.79
C LEU A 22 5.66 -19.86 1.57
N LEU A 23 4.77 -19.26 0.78
CA LEU A 23 3.47 -19.88 0.50
C LEU A 23 3.04 -19.70 -0.95
N ARG A 24 3.02 -20.80 -1.70
CA ARG A 24 2.40 -20.87 -3.03
C ARG A 24 0.87 -20.78 -2.87
N SER A 25 0.26 -19.88 -3.62
CA SER A 25 -1.20 -19.83 -3.79
C SER A 25 -1.58 -20.59 -5.05
N ASN A 26 -2.69 -21.33 -5.02
CA ASN A 26 -3.22 -22.05 -6.17
C ASN A 26 -3.74 -21.11 -7.28
N ALA A 27 -4.02 -19.84 -6.94
CA ALA A 27 -4.45 -18.82 -7.90
C ALA A 27 -3.28 -18.05 -8.53
N LYS A 28 -2.05 -18.21 -8.02
CA LYS A 28 -0.89 -17.43 -8.45
C LYS A 28 -0.33 -17.96 -9.76
N GLN A 29 -0.69 -17.31 -10.87
CA GLN A 29 -0.21 -17.62 -12.22
C GLN A 29 0.47 -16.39 -12.82
N ASN A 30 1.70 -16.55 -13.33
CA ASN A 30 2.48 -15.46 -13.96
C ASN A 30 2.56 -14.17 -13.11
N PHE A 31 2.68 -14.31 -11.79
CA PHE A 31 2.74 -13.17 -10.86
C PHE A 31 4.12 -13.12 -10.18
N PRO A 32 5.07 -12.33 -10.71
CA PRO A 32 6.43 -12.28 -10.19
C PRO A 32 6.48 -11.76 -8.75
N ALA A 33 7.39 -12.30 -7.94
CA ALA A 33 7.58 -11.85 -6.56
C ALA A 33 7.85 -10.34 -6.47
N LEU A 34 8.62 -9.76 -7.39
CA LEU A 34 8.89 -8.32 -7.40
C LEU A 34 7.62 -7.46 -7.57
N VAL A 35 6.65 -7.93 -8.34
CA VAL A 35 5.37 -7.23 -8.52
C VAL A 35 4.52 -7.36 -7.25
N GLU A 36 4.53 -8.52 -6.61
CA GLU A 36 3.88 -8.73 -5.30
C GLU A 36 4.49 -7.82 -4.22
N GLU A 37 5.82 -7.80 -4.11
CA GLU A 37 6.56 -6.96 -3.16
C GLU A 37 6.22 -5.47 -3.36
N ALA A 38 6.17 -5.02 -4.62
CA ALA A 38 5.84 -3.64 -4.97
C ALA A 38 4.36 -3.30 -4.72
N LEU A 39 3.42 -4.18 -5.08
CA LEU A 39 1.99 -3.96 -4.82
C LEU A 39 1.70 -3.88 -3.33
N CYS A 40 2.30 -4.76 -2.51
CA CYS A 40 2.20 -4.69 -1.07
C CYS A 40 2.82 -3.38 -0.52
N GLY A 41 3.99 -2.99 -1.06
CA GLY A 41 4.67 -1.74 -0.74
C GLY A 41 3.82 -0.49 -0.98
N VAL A 42 3.34 -0.33 -2.21
CA VAL A 42 2.55 0.83 -2.63
C VAL A 42 1.22 0.90 -1.89
N SER A 43 0.49 -0.22 -1.77
CA SER A 43 -0.79 -0.23 -1.05
C SER A 43 -0.63 0.17 0.42
N THR A 44 0.41 -0.31 1.10
CA THR A 44 0.72 0.12 2.48
C THR A 44 1.05 1.61 2.56
N SER A 45 1.85 2.10 1.61
CA SER A 45 2.21 3.53 1.55
C SER A 45 0.98 4.41 1.32
N MET A 46 0.04 3.97 0.46
CA MET A 46 -1.22 4.68 0.19
C MET A 46 -2.14 4.67 1.41
N MET A 47 -2.28 3.53 2.09
CA MET A 47 -3.01 3.47 3.37
C MET A 47 -2.41 4.45 4.39
N GLY A 48 -1.08 4.43 4.56
CA GLY A 48 -0.39 5.35 5.47
C GLY A 48 -0.58 6.83 5.09
N PHE A 49 -0.61 7.14 3.80
CA PHE A 49 -0.90 8.49 3.33
C PHE A 49 -2.36 8.90 3.63
N GLY A 50 -3.34 8.03 3.36
CA GLY A 50 -4.74 8.23 3.71
C GLY A 50 -4.92 8.49 5.21
N TYR A 51 -4.26 7.72 6.08
CA TYR A 51 -4.29 7.97 7.54
C TYR A 51 -3.73 9.33 7.93
N ARG A 52 -2.67 9.82 7.26
CA ARG A 52 -2.12 11.16 7.52
C ARG A 52 -3.06 12.26 7.07
N LEU A 53 -3.73 12.09 5.94
CA LEU A 53 -4.76 13.03 5.47
C LEU A 53 -5.94 13.09 6.45
N GLU A 54 -6.39 11.94 6.96
CA GLU A 54 -7.42 11.87 7.99
C GLU A 54 -7.01 12.60 9.27
N ALA A 55 -5.76 12.42 9.71
CA ALA A 55 -5.23 13.13 10.87
C ALA A 55 -5.18 14.65 10.65
N LEU A 56 -4.82 15.10 9.45
CA LEU A 56 -4.88 16.53 9.08
C LEU A 56 -6.31 17.06 9.12
N ALA A 57 -7.28 16.31 8.59
CA ALA A 57 -8.69 16.71 8.64
C ALA A 57 -9.15 16.94 10.08
N LYS A 58 -8.82 16.02 11.00
CA LYS A 58 -9.14 16.14 12.44
C LYS A 58 -8.47 17.32 13.13
N ILE A 59 -7.26 17.70 12.71
CA ILE A 59 -6.59 18.91 13.23
C ILE A 59 -7.38 20.15 12.80
N PHE A 60 -7.81 20.23 11.54
CA PHE A 60 -8.57 21.37 11.01
C PHE A 60 -10.03 21.40 11.47
N GLU A 61 -10.58 20.27 11.93
CA GLU A 61 -11.93 20.18 12.50
C GLU A 61 -12.02 20.77 13.93
N GLN A 62 -10.90 20.93 14.63
CA GLN A 62 -10.91 21.48 15.99
C GLN A 62 -11.57 22.87 16.01
N ALA A 63 -12.45 23.08 16.99
CA ALA A 63 -13.41 24.19 17.06
C ALA A 63 -12.79 25.60 16.99
N ASP A 64 -11.48 25.72 17.20
CA ASP A 64 -10.74 26.99 17.13
C ASP A 64 -10.30 27.37 15.70
N LEU A 65 -10.48 26.51 14.70
CA LEU A 65 -10.11 26.75 13.30
C LEU A 65 -11.35 26.82 12.39
N PRO A 66 -11.68 27.98 11.80
CA PRO A 66 -12.85 28.12 10.90
C PRO A 66 -12.56 27.58 9.48
N LEU A 67 -11.97 26.39 9.37
CA LEU A 67 -11.45 25.82 8.13
C LEU A 67 -12.25 24.60 7.63
N SER A 68 -13.58 24.64 7.76
CA SER A 68 -14.48 23.52 7.40
C SER A 68 -14.32 22.99 5.97
N ARG A 69 -14.02 23.87 5.01
CA ARG A 69 -13.72 23.45 3.62
C ARG A 69 -12.43 22.65 3.50
N VAL A 70 -11.42 23.00 4.29
CA VAL A 70 -10.12 22.31 4.31
C VAL A 70 -10.28 20.95 4.99
N THR A 71 -11.03 20.88 6.09
CA THR A 71 -11.42 19.62 6.74
C THR A 71 -12.14 18.69 5.77
N ALA A 72 -13.16 19.18 5.06
CA ALA A 72 -13.90 18.39 4.07
C ALA A 72 -13.00 17.88 2.92
N PHE A 73 -12.08 18.73 2.45
CA PHE A 73 -11.09 18.34 1.44
C PHE A 73 -10.20 17.18 1.92
N PHE A 74 -9.60 17.30 3.10
CA PHE A 74 -8.70 16.26 3.60
C PHE A 74 -9.43 14.94 3.92
N HIS A 75 -10.67 14.99 4.42
CA HIS A 75 -11.48 13.78 4.57
C HIS A 75 -11.81 13.12 3.24
N HIS A 76 -12.16 13.91 2.21
CA HIS A 76 -12.45 13.38 0.89
C HIS A 76 -11.21 12.71 0.29
N GLU A 77 -10.06 13.37 0.34
CA GLU A 77 -8.79 12.82 -0.16
C GLU A 77 -8.39 11.58 0.64
N SER A 78 -8.50 11.60 1.97
CA SER A 78 -8.27 10.43 2.84
C SER A 78 -9.09 9.22 2.40
N THR A 79 -10.40 9.41 2.20
CA THR A 79 -11.32 8.36 1.76
C THR A 79 -10.95 7.84 0.38
N ARG A 80 -10.58 8.74 -0.54
CA ARG A 80 -10.17 8.36 -1.90
C ARG A 80 -8.91 7.51 -1.90
N GLU A 81 -7.88 7.91 -1.15
CA GLU A 81 -6.61 7.19 -1.05
C GLU A 81 -6.78 5.82 -0.37
N GLN A 82 -7.61 5.74 0.67
CA GLN A 82 -7.95 4.46 1.31
C GLN A 82 -8.69 3.52 0.35
N ALA A 83 -9.69 4.00 -0.39
CA ALA A 83 -10.41 3.21 -1.37
C ALA A 83 -9.51 2.69 -2.50
N GLN A 84 -8.56 3.51 -2.97
CA GLN A 84 -7.57 3.08 -3.95
C GLN A 84 -6.63 2.01 -3.38
N ALA A 85 -6.16 2.18 -2.14
CA ALA A 85 -5.32 1.19 -1.48
C ALA A 85 -6.06 -0.16 -1.31
N GLU A 86 -7.33 -0.14 -0.90
CA GLU A 86 -8.19 -1.32 -0.81
C GLU A 86 -8.36 -2.01 -2.17
N ALA A 87 -8.56 -1.25 -3.24
CA ALA A 87 -8.64 -1.80 -4.59
C ALA A 87 -7.33 -2.51 -5.00
N MET A 88 -6.16 -1.95 -4.65
CA MET A 88 -4.87 -2.59 -4.90
C MET A 88 -4.70 -3.88 -4.09
N LEU A 89 -5.14 -3.90 -2.83
CA LEU A 89 -5.11 -5.10 -1.98
C LEU A 89 -6.06 -6.18 -2.49
N LYS A 90 -7.23 -5.79 -2.98
CA LYS A 90 -8.16 -6.70 -3.63
C LYS A 90 -7.51 -7.33 -4.86
N TYR A 91 -6.93 -6.53 -5.75
CA TYR A 91 -6.20 -7.04 -6.92
C TYR A 91 -5.06 -7.99 -6.53
N LEU A 92 -4.28 -7.65 -5.50
CA LEU A 92 -3.22 -8.49 -4.96
C LEU A 92 -3.75 -9.86 -4.51
N SER A 93 -4.88 -9.88 -3.81
CA SER A 93 -5.53 -11.11 -3.36
C SER A 93 -6.09 -11.96 -4.51
N GLU A 94 -6.70 -11.32 -5.52
CA GLU A 94 -7.23 -11.98 -6.73
C GLU A 94 -6.12 -12.65 -7.54
N ARG A 95 -4.92 -12.05 -7.55
CA ARG A 95 -3.71 -12.63 -8.17
C ARG A 95 -3.03 -13.72 -7.32
N GLY A 96 -3.61 -14.07 -6.17
CA GLY A 96 -3.05 -15.03 -5.23
C GLY A 96 -1.81 -14.53 -4.50
N GLY A 97 -1.54 -13.23 -4.52
CA GLY A 97 -0.56 -12.58 -3.66
C GLY A 97 -1.09 -12.38 -2.25
N ARG A 98 -0.19 -11.99 -1.34
CA ARG A 98 -0.57 -11.72 0.06
C ARG A 98 -0.22 -10.30 0.43
N TYR A 99 -0.95 -9.75 1.39
CA TYR A 99 -0.61 -8.48 2.02
C TYR A 99 0.18 -8.73 3.30
N CYS A 100 1.17 -7.89 3.58
CA CYS A 100 1.91 -7.87 4.83
C CYS A 100 1.52 -6.62 5.62
N SER A 101 0.97 -6.80 6.84
CA SER A 101 0.59 -5.69 7.73
C SER A 101 1.77 -5.07 8.49
N LYS A 102 3.00 -5.55 8.27
CA LYS A 102 4.20 -4.98 8.90
C LYS A 102 4.47 -3.60 8.31
N VAL A 103 4.92 -2.69 9.18
CA VAL A 103 5.34 -1.34 8.76
C VAL A 103 6.44 -1.48 7.71
N ILE A 104 6.13 -1.10 6.47
CA ILE A 104 7.10 -1.05 5.38
C ILE A 104 7.93 0.21 5.62
N GLN A 105 9.16 0.03 6.10
CA GLN A 105 10.17 1.08 6.28
C GLN A 105 10.83 1.47 4.96
#